data_AF-A0A7Y4TXP4-F1
#
_entry.id   AF-A0A7Y4TXP4-F1
#
_cell.length_a   1.000
_cell.length_b   1.000
_cell.length_c   1.000
_cell.angle_alpha   90.00
_cell.angle_beta   90.00
_cell.angle_gamma   90.00
#
_symmetry.space_group_name_H-M   'P 1'
#
loop_
_entity.id
_entity.type
_entity.pdbx_description
1 polymer ?
#
loop_
_entity_poly.entity_id
_entity_poly.type
_entity_poly.pdbx_seq_one_letter_code
_entity_poly.pdbx_strand_id
1 'polypeptide(L)'
;MEFIKQKWSAAMIVTLLSVLWSSCDKQPIGPTGPDPVGPAAPGQYISLKDFRALYPGSGNFTIPAGTKKFRAVVISNSANEAAGNFRLQDESGSGIRLYAAIGSPVYSLGSVLEVDPTGGGILELYNGDLELKSVPQAKVVPLSGTITVTTRNATIADIITNKDLWASSLVKVTGVTITQGSTNGTGTNYTLTDASGTITMFVRTASGITVTTGSNKTVTGYITIYQSAAELVIRSAADIQ
;
A
#
# COMPACT_ATOMS: atom_id res chain seq x y z
N MET A 1 61.18 68.49 5.04
CA MET A 1 61.35 67.63 3.86
C MET A 1 62.53 66.71 4.19
N GLU A 2 62.23 65.58 4.84
CA GLU A 2 63.21 64.71 5.50
C GLU A 2 63.32 63.35 4.81
N PHE A 3 64.56 63.01 4.52
CA PHE A 3 65.28 61.73 4.58
C PHE A 3 64.65 60.36 4.24
N ILE A 4 65.34 59.76 3.26
CA ILE A 4 65.52 58.37 2.81
C ILE A 4 65.86 57.36 3.93
N LYS A 5 65.41 56.10 3.77
CA LYS A 5 66.09 54.77 3.96
C LYS A 5 65.01 53.65 3.96
N GLN A 6 65.16 52.39 3.56
CA GLN A 6 66.24 51.56 3.00
C GLN A 6 65.70 50.09 2.88
N LYS A 7 65.89 49.44 1.71
CA LYS A 7 66.00 47.96 1.42
C LYS A 7 64.79 47.06 1.81
N TRP A 8 64.42 46.00 1.08
CA TRP A 8 65.17 44.75 0.83
C TRP A 8 64.54 43.94 -0.32
N SER A 9 65.38 43.25 -1.08
CA SER A 9 65.02 42.28 -2.12
C SER A 9 64.55 40.95 -1.53
N ALA A 10 63.58 40.29 -2.17
CA ALA A 10 63.48 38.83 -2.17
C ALA A 10 62.77 38.36 -3.45
N ALA A 11 63.54 37.76 -4.35
CA ALA A 11 63.01 36.92 -5.40
C ALA A 11 62.51 35.61 -4.77
N MET A 12 61.31 35.17 -5.11
CA MET A 12 60.90 33.79 -4.90
C MET A 12 60.14 33.31 -6.14
N ILE A 13 60.84 32.49 -6.92
CA ILE A 13 60.31 31.66 -7.99
C ILE A 13 59.34 30.68 -7.32
N VAL A 14 58.07 30.71 -7.73
CA VAL A 14 57.13 29.62 -7.47
C VAL A 14 56.72 29.04 -8.81
N THR A 15 57.26 27.84 -9.05
CA THR A 15 56.93 26.92 -10.12
C THR A 15 55.44 26.59 -10.09
N LEU A 16 54.71 26.91 -11.16
CA LEU A 16 53.36 26.38 -11.37
C LEU A 16 53.47 24.88 -11.66
N LEU A 17 53.28 24.05 -10.62
CA LEU A 17 53.01 22.64 -10.77
C LEU A 17 51.50 22.50 -11.01
N SER A 18 51.09 22.37 -12.27
CA SER A 18 49.70 22.10 -12.64
C SER A 18 49.33 20.68 -12.22
N VAL A 19 48.80 20.55 -11.00
CA VAL A 19 48.15 19.33 -10.53
C VAL A 19 46.84 19.19 -11.30
N LEU A 20 46.79 18.27 -12.26
CA LEU A 20 45.55 17.83 -12.87
C LEU A 20 44.75 17.10 -11.79
N TRP A 21 43.75 17.77 -11.23
CA TRP A 21 42.72 17.11 -10.45
C TRP A 21 41.87 16.33 -11.45
N SER A 22 42.18 15.05 -11.61
CA SER A 22 41.20 14.11 -12.14
C SER A 22 40.05 14.07 -11.14
N SER A 23 39.05 14.94 -11.34
CA SER A 23 37.78 14.84 -10.62
C SER A 23 37.19 13.49 -11.01
N CYS A 24 37.31 12.53 -10.11
CA CYS A 24 36.46 11.36 -10.13
C CYS A 24 35.04 11.83 -9.79
N ASP A 25 34.35 12.40 -10.78
CA ASP A 25 32.90 12.60 -10.75
C ASP A 25 32.21 11.23 -10.93
N LYS A 26 32.51 10.29 -10.03
CA LYS A 26 31.54 9.26 -9.70
C LYS A 26 30.53 9.95 -8.78
N GLN A 27 29.54 10.57 -9.40
CA GLN A 27 28.26 10.80 -8.76
C GLN A 27 27.91 9.47 -8.04
N PRO A 28 27.61 9.47 -6.72
CA PRO A 28 27.25 8.25 -6.04
C PRO A 28 26.15 7.59 -6.85
N ILE A 29 26.32 6.32 -7.20
CA ILE A 29 25.25 5.53 -7.79
C ILE A 29 24.21 5.46 -6.67
N GLY A 30 23.25 6.39 -6.69
CA GLY A 30 22.14 6.41 -5.75
C GLY A 30 21.37 5.11 -5.89
N PRO A 31 20.65 4.67 -4.83
CA PRO A 31 19.81 3.49 -4.92
C PRO A 31 18.93 3.61 -6.18
N THR A 32 18.94 2.60 -7.04
CA THR A 32 18.20 2.57 -8.32
C THR A 32 16.69 2.35 -8.14
N GLY A 33 16.15 2.75 -6.99
CA GLY A 33 14.73 2.67 -6.66
C GLY A 33 14.24 4.00 -6.11
N PRO A 34 12.93 4.27 -6.18
CA PRO A 34 12.32 5.36 -5.46
C PRO A 34 12.70 5.24 -3.98
N ASP A 35 13.21 6.33 -3.38
CA ASP A 35 13.52 6.35 -1.96
C ASP A 35 12.27 5.96 -1.16
N PRO A 36 12.38 5.11 -0.12
CA PRO A 36 11.24 4.83 0.76
C PRO A 36 10.59 6.13 1.19
N VAL A 37 9.25 6.18 1.18
CA VAL A 37 8.56 7.29 1.83
C VAL A 37 8.88 7.14 3.31
N GLY A 38 9.84 7.94 3.79
CA GLY A 38 10.32 7.86 5.17
C GLY A 38 9.13 7.86 6.15
N PRO A 39 9.28 7.30 7.36
CA PRO A 39 8.20 7.26 8.34
C PRO A 39 7.58 8.66 8.47
N ALA A 40 6.24 8.72 8.50
CA ALA A 40 5.51 9.96 8.60
C ALA A 40 6.08 10.78 9.77
N ALA A 41 6.48 12.03 9.52
CA ALA A 41 6.88 12.89 10.63
C ALA A 41 5.71 12.91 11.65
N PRO A 42 6.00 12.78 12.96
CA PRO A 42 4.96 12.63 13.96
C PRO A 42 3.84 13.67 13.80
N GLY A 43 2.60 13.20 13.72
CA GLY A 43 1.43 14.05 13.63
C GLY A 43 1.07 14.58 12.23
N GLN A 44 1.81 14.27 11.17
CA GLN A 44 1.45 14.68 9.79
C GLN A 44 0.25 13.91 9.24
N TYR A 45 0.22 12.59 9.45
CA TYR A 45 -0.82 11.70 8.94
C TYR A 45 -1.58 11.03 10.07
N ILE A 46 -2.87 10.72 9.83
CA ILE A 46 -3.62 9.77 10.66
C ILE A 46 -3.31 8.35 10.18
N SER A 47 -3.22 7.39 11.10
CA SER A 47 -3.11 5.97 10.73
C SER A 47 -4.45 5.46 10.20
N LEU A 48 -4.45 4.44 9.34
CA LEU A 48 -5.68 3.77 8.93
C LEU A 48 -6.37 3.10 10.11
N LYS A 49 -5.64 2.66 11.14
CA LYS A 49 -6.25 2.17 12.37
C LYS A 49 -7.13 3.23 13.04
N ASP A 50 -6.59 4.43 13.24
CA ASP A 50 -7.32 5.53 13.89
C ASP A 50 -8.39 6.13 12.96
N PHE A 51 -8.11 6.18 11.66
CA PHE A 51 -9.07 6.66 10.66
C PHE A 51 -10.32 5.77 10.58
N ARG A 52 -10.14 4.44 10.59
CA ARG A 52 -11.26 3.49 10.64
C ARG A 52 -12.09 3.66 11.91
N ALA A 53 -11.47 3.98 13.03
CA ALA A 53 -12.15 4.18 14.31
C ALA A 53 -13.07 5.42 14.33
N LEU A 54 -13.00 6.30 13.31
CA LEU A 54 -13.97 7.38 13.14
C LEU A 54 -15.37 6.87 12.77
N TYR A 55 -15.47 5.69 12.15
CA TYR A 55 -16.76 5.15 11.70
C TYR A 55 -17.60 4.64 12.89
N PRO A 56 -18.86 5.09 13.06
CA PRO A 56 -19.71 4.72 14.19
C PRO A 56 -20.28 3.29 14.11
N GLY A 57 -19.96 2.53 13.05
CA GLY A 57 -20.39 1.14 12.87
C GLY A 57 -21.62 0.96 11.97
N SER A 58 -22.36 2.01 11.63
CA SER A 58 -23.50 1.95 10.70
C SER A 58 -23.78 3.27 9.99
N GLY A 59 -24.50 3.19 8.88
CA GLY A 59 -24.92 4.35 8.08
C GLY A 59 -23.77 5.01 7.32
N ASN A 60 -24.06 6.18 6.76
CA ASN A 60 -23.05 6.99 6.08
C ASN A 60 -22.44 7.97 7.09
N PHE A 61 -21.13 7.94 7.24
CA PHE A 61 -20.38 8.85 8.10
C PHE A 61 -19.56 9.82 7.25
N THR A 62 -19.98 11.08 7.23
CA THR A 62 -19.23 12.14 6.53
C THR A 62 -17.96 12.45 7.29
N ILE A 63 -16.82 12.45 6.60
CA ILE A 63 -15.53 12.76 7.21
C ILE A 63 -15.51 14.21 7.72
N PRO A 64 -15.26 14.44 9.02
CA PRO A 64 -15.21 15.78 9.58
C PRO A 64 -14.17 16.69 8.92
N ALA A 65 -14.45 17.99 8.87
CA ALA A 65 -13.45 18.97 8.50
C ALA A 65 -12.26 18.91 9.48
N GLY A 66 -11.05 19.06 8.97
CA GLY A 66 -9.82 19.00 9.77
C GLY A 66 -9.33 17.59 10.10
N THR A 67 -10.03 16.52 9.68
CA THR A 67 -9.46 15.17 9.71
C THR A 67 -8.16 15.15 8.89
N LYS A 68 -7.08 14.64 9.50
CA LYS A 68 -5.78 14.56 8.83
C LYS A 68 -5.84 13.62 7.62
N LYS A 69 -4.96 13.87 6.65
CA LYS A 69 -4.71 12.94 5.55
C LYS A 69 -4.12 11.64 6.08
N PHE A 70 -4.22 10.58 5.30
CA PHE A 70 -3.46 9.36 5.52
C PHE A 70 -2.62 9.03 4.29
N ARG A 71 -1.63 8.17 4.47
CA ARG A 71 -0.87 7.56 3.38
C ARG A 71 -0.96 6.05 3.49
N ALA A 72 -1.04 5.37 2.37
CA ALA A 72 -1.16 3.93 2.35
C ALA A 72 -0.68 3.38 1.00
N VAL A 73 -0.23 2.12 1.00
CA VAL A 73 0.11 1.40 -0.22
C VAL A 73 -1.11 0.67 -0.76
N VAL A 74 -1.30 0.70 -2.08
CA VAL A 74 -2.28 -0.14 -2.76
C VAL A 74 -1.80 -1.59 -2.68
N ILE A 75 -2.56 -2.45 -2.01
CA ILE A 75 -2.24 -3.89 -1.87
C ILE A 75 -3.07 -4.77 -2.79
N SER A 76 -4.11 -4.24 -3.44
CA SER A 76 -4.95 -4.99 -4.37
C SER A 76 -4.42 -5.00 -5.79
N ASN A 77 -4.67 -6.08 -6.52
CA ASN A 77 -4.60 -6.07 -7.98
C ASN A 77 -5.94 -5.52 -8.52
N SER A 78 -5.91 -4.38 -9.21
CA SER A 78 -7.12 -3.75 -9.76
C SER A 78 -7.85 -4.63 -10.77
N ALA A 79 -7.16 -5.54 -11.47
CA ALA A 79 -7.78 -6.50 -12.38
C ALA A 79 -8.52 -7.63 -11.62
N ASN A 80 -8.17 -7.87 -10.34
CA ASN A 80 -8.88 -8.79 -9.46
C ASN A 80 -9.89 -8.08 -8.52
N GLU A 81 -10.16 -6.79 -8.78
CA GLU A 81 -11.17 -5.99 -8.07
C GLU A 81 -12.31 -5.57 -9.00
N ALA A 82 -13.45 -5.17 -8.43
CA ALA A 82 -14.45 -4.46 -9.22
C ALA A 82 -13.92 -3.06 -9.59
N ALA A 83 -14.28 -2.56 -10.77
CA ALA A 83 -13.84 -1.25 -11.24
C ALA A 83 -14.06 -0.15 -10.18
N GLY A 84 -13.02 0.67 -9.97
CA GLY A 84 -13.02 1.75 -8.97
C GLY A 84 -12.64 1.31 -7.55
N ASN A 85 -12.50 0.00 -7.27
CA ASN A 85 -12.14 -0.49 -5.94
C ASN A 85 -10.64 -0.73 -5.82
N PHE A 86 -10.08 -0.26 -4.70
CA PHE A 86 -8.70 -0.46 -4.31
C PHE A 86 -8.65 -0.82 -2.84
N ARG A 87 -7.69 -1.66 -2.46
CA ARG A 87 -7.40 -1.98 -1.05
C ARG A 87 -6.12 -1.26 -0.68
N LEU A 88 -6.21 -0.41 0.34
CA LEU A 88 -5.09 0.37 0.84
C LEU A 88 -4.69 -0.17 2.21
N GLN A 89 -3.39 -0.25 2.49
CA GLN A 89 -2.87 -0.62 3.81
C GLN A 89 -1.73 0.31 4.21
N ASP A 90 -1.63 0.66 5.49
CA ASP A 90 -0.56 1.51 6.02
C ASP A 90 0.37 0.74 6.97
N GLU A 91 1.37 1.43 7.52
CA GLU A 91 2.36 0.84 8.43
C GLU A 91 1.75 0.35 9.76
N SER A 92 0.54 0.80 10.11
CA SER A 92 -0.17 0.30 11.30
C SER A 92 -0.67 -1.15 11.11
N GLY A 93 -0.67 -1.64 9.87
CA GLY A 93 -1.19 -2.94 9.47
C GLY A 93 -2.70 -2.94 9.21
N SER A 94 -3.40 -1.85 9.50
CA SER A 94 -4.81 -1.68 9.14
C SER A 94 -4.97 -1.28 7.68
N GLY A 95 -6.04 -1.75 7.06
CA GLY A 95 -6.38 -1.41 5.70
C GLY A 95 -7.74 -0.77 5.54
N ILE A 96 -8.03 -0.23 4.37
CA ILE A 96 -9.35 0.29 4.00
C ILE A 96 -9.64 0.04 2.52
N ARG A 97 -10.91 -0.17 2.19
CA ARG A 97 -11.38 -0.17 0.81
C ARG A 97 -11.58 1.27 0.36
N LEU A 98 -10.91 1.68 -0.70
CA LEU A 98 -11.18 2.94 -1.39
C LEU A 98 -12.06 2.65 -2.61
N TYR A 99 -13.21 3.32 -2.69
CA TYR A 99 -13.99 3.41 -3.91
C TYR A 99 -13.75 4.76 -4.59
N ALA A 100 -12.99 4.74 -5.68
CA ALA A 100 -12.75 5.89 -6.53
C ALA A 100 -13.83 5.98 -7.62
N ALA A 101 -14.31 7.20 -7.88
CA ALA A 101 -15.34 7.43 -8.90
C ALA A 101 -14.88 6.98 -10.30
N ILE A 102 -15.84 6.54 -11.12
CA ILE A 102 -15.58 6.16 -12.52
C ILE A 102 -14.87 7.31 -13.25
N GLY A 103 -13.79 7.00 -13.96
CA GLY A 103 -12.92 7.96 -14.62
C GLY A 103 -11.69 8.38 -13.81
N SER A 104 -11.62 7.98 -12.52
CA SER A 104 -10.39 8.13 -11.72
C SER A 104 -9.25 7.27 -12.30
N PRO A 105 -7.98 7.65 -12.08
CA PRO A 105 -6.84 6.85 -12.46
C PRO A 105 -6.90 5.45 -11.83
N VAL A 106 -6.35 4.46 -12.53
CA VAL A 106 -6.11 3.15 -11.94
C VAL A 106 -4.83 3.26 -11.11
N TYR A 107 -4.97 3.12 -9.79
CA TYR A 107 -3.82 3.05 -8.90
C TYR A 107 -3.25 1.63 -8.92
N SER A 108 -2.00 1.50 -9.36
CA SER A 108 -1.34 0.22 -9.51
C SER A 108 -1.02 -0.41 -8.15
N LEU A 109 -1.00 -1.75 -8.11
CA LEU A 109 -0.47 -2.50 -6.97
C LEU A 109 0.93 -1.98 -6.60
N GLY A 110 1.15 -1.73 -5.31
CA GLY A 110 2.41 -1.21 -4.77
C GLY A 110 2.56 0.31 -4.84
N SER A 111 1.66 1.05 -5.48
CA SER A 111 1.67 2.51 -5.45
C SER A 111 1.35 3.03 -4.04
N VAL A 112 2.10 4.04 -3.59
CA VAL A 112 1.78 4.78 -2.36
C VAL A 112 0.86 5.93 -2.72
N LEU A 113 -0.25 6.06 -2.00
CA LEU A 113 -1.20 7.16 -2.16
C LEU A 113 -1.21 8.00 -0.90
N GLU A 114 -1.18 9.33 -1.05
CA GLU A 114 -1.69 10.27 -0.06
C GLU A 114 -3.18 10.50 -0.35
N VAL A 115 -4.01 10.35 0.67
CA VAL A 115 -5.45 10.57 0.57
C VAL A 115 -5.85 11.64 1.56
N ASP A 116 -6.42 12.73 1.06
CA ASP A 116 -7.15 13.70 1.86
C ASP A 116 -8.65 13.35 1.85
N PRO A 117 -9.17 12.73 2.92
CA PRO A 117 -10.56 12.28 2.95
C PRO A 117 -11.56 13.43 3.17
N THR A 118 -11.10 14.65 3.46
CA THR A 118 -11.98 15.78 3.79
C THR A 118 -12.62 16.40 2.55
N GLY A 119 -13.73 17.11 2.72
CA GLY A 119 -14.39 17.84 1.63
C GLY A 119 -15.16 16.95 0.65
N GLY A 120 -15.65 15.80 1.11
CA GLY A 120 -16.50 14.91 0.33
C GLY A 120 -16.44 13.44 0.74
N GLY A 121 -15.39 13.01 1.45
CA GLY A 121 -15.22 11.63 1.86
C GLY A 121 -16.33 11.14 2.79
N ILE A 122 -16.76 9.91 2.56
CA ILE A 122 -17.78 9.21 3.36
C ILE A 122 -17.24 7.82 3.71
N LEU A 123 -17.38 7.44 4.99
CA LEU A 123 -17.21 6.07 5.45
C LEU A 123 -18.57 5.37 5.51
N GLU A 124 -18.68 4.17 4.94
CA GLU A 124 -19.87 3.32 5.01
C GLU A 124 -19.47 1.84 5.00
N LEU A 125 -20.39 0.94 5.38
CA LEU A 125 -20.25 -0.48 5.10
C LEU A 125 -20.88 -0.81 3.74
N TYR A 126 -20.05 -1.17 2.77
CA TYR A 126 -20.51 -1.62 1.46
C TYR A 126 -20.27 -3.14 1.34
N ASN A 127 -21.36 -3.91 1.22
CA ASN A 127 -21.32 -5.38 1.29
C ASN A 127 -20.55 -5.90 2.53
N GLY A 128 -20.63 -5.20 3.66
CA GLY A 128 -19.95 -5.55 4.90
C GLY A 128 -18.50 -5.06 5.02
N ASP A 129 -17.87 -4.63 3.92
CA ASP A 129 -16.55 -4.00 3.96
C ASP A 129 -16.64 -2.52 4.34
N LEU A 130 -15.79 -2.06 5.26
CA LEU A 130 -15.63 -0.63 5.52
C LEU A 130 -14.96 0.05 4.31
N GLU A 131 -15.72 0.91 3.66
CA GLU A 131 -15.37 1.63 2.44
C GLU A 131 -15.24 3.13 2.71
N LEU A 132 -14.17 3.73 2.19
CA LEU A 132 -14.05 5.15 1.98
C LEU A 132 -14.42 5.46 0.52
N LYS A 133 -15.41 6.32 0.32
CA LYS A 133 -15.90 6.75 -1.00
C LYS A 133 -16.01 8.26 -1.10
N SER A 134 -16.34 8.75 -2.29
CA SER A 134 -16.64 10.16 -2.57
C SER A 134 -15.49 11.14 -2.28
N VAL A 135 -14.28 10.63 -2.07
CA VAL A 135 -13.08 11.47 -2.02
C VAL A 135 -12.86 12.06 -3.42
N PRO A 136 -12.79 13.40 -3.57
CA PRO A 136 -12.49 14.02 -4.86
C PRO A 136 -11.19 13.48 -5.44
N GLN A 137 -11.16 13.18 -6.74
CA GLN A 137 -9.98 12.60 -7.40
C GLN A 137 -8.70 13.41 -7.17
N ALA A 138 -8.80 14.75 -7.19
CA ALA A 138 -7.67 15.65 -6.95
C ALA A 138 -7.07 15.53 -5.53
N LYS A 139 -7.75 14.84 -4.61
CA LYS A 139 -7.34 14.59 -3.23
C LYS A 139 -6.79 13.18 -3.00
N VAL A 140 -6.67 12.38 -4.07
CA VAL A 140 -6.00 11.08 -4.05
C VAL A 140 -4.75 11.20 -4.92
N VAL A 141 -3.60 11.39 -4.29
CA VAL A 141 -2.35 11.77 -4.96
C VAL A 141 -1.33 10.65 -4.82
N PRO A 142 -0.84 10.06 -5.93
CA PRO A 142 0.30 9.16 -5.87
C PRO A 142 1.55 9.85 -5.35
N LEU A 143 2.27 9.20 -4.45
CA LEU A 143 3.57 9.65 -3.95
C LEU A 143 4.68 8.80 -4.54
N SER A 144 5.84 9.42 -4.80
CA SER A 144 7.06 8.68 -5.07
C SER A 144 7.57 8.03 -3.79
N GLY A 145 7.96 6.76 -3.88
CA GLY A 145 8.59 6.02 -2.79
C GLY A 145 7.85 4.76 -2.40
N THR A 146 8.24 4.15 -1.29
CA THR A 146 7.65 2.91 -0.78
C THR A 146 7.18 3.05 0.66
N ILE A 147 6.05 2.40 0.98
CA ILE A 147 5.61 2.10 2.33
C ILE A 147 5.72 0.59 2.52
N THR A 148 6.47 0.16 3.52
CA THR A 148 6.56 -1.27 3.86
C THR A 148 5.40 -1.66 4.75
N VAL A 149 4.57 -2.58 4.28
CA VAL A 149 3.50 -3.19 5.07
C VAL A 149 3.87 -4.62 5.44
N THR A 150 3.63 -4.99 6.70
CA THR A 150 3.91 -6.33 7.19
C THR A 150 2.74 -7.26 6.90
N THR A 151 3.01 -8.37 6.22
CA THR A 151 2.00 -9.42 6.03
C THR A 151 1.77 -10.17 7.33
N ARG A 152 0.51 -10.38 7.70
CA ARG A 152 0.15 -11.08 8.93
C ARG A 152 0.11 -12.59 8.72
N ASN A 153 0.93 -13.35 9.43
CA ASN A 153 0.75 -14.80 9.49
C ASN A 153 -0.52 -15.10 10.29
N ALA A 154 -1.44 -15.87 9.71
CA ALA A 154 -2.76 -16.14 10.30
C ALA A 154 -3.26 -17.53 9.93
N THR A 155 -4.09 -18.11 10.79
CA THR A 155 -4.97 -19.23 10.44
C THR A 155 -6.27 -18.71 9.83
N ILE A 156 -7.04 -19.58 9.19
CA ILE A 156 -8.36 -19.23 8.66
C ILE A 156 -9.32 -18.81 9.78
N ALA A 157 -9.29 -19.48 10.93
CA ALA A 157 -10.11 -19.12 12.08
C ALA A 157 -9.78 -17.72 12.61
N ASP A 158 -8.50 -17.32 12.59
CA ASP A 158 -8.09 -15.97 12.97
C ASP A 158 -8.69 -14.92 12.03
N ILE A 159 -8.67 -15.19 10.72
CA ILE A 159 -9.25 -14.29 9.71
C ILE A 159 -10.74 -14.11 9.93
N ILE A 160 -11.48 -15.20 10.13
CA ILE A 160 -12.94 -15.16 10.34
C ILE A 160 -13.27 -14.38 11.61
N THR A 161 -12.56 -14.65 12.71
CA THR A 161 -12.77 -14.00 14.00
C THR A 161 -12.48 -12.49 13.95
N ASN A 162 -11.48 -12.08 13.16
CA ASN A 162 -11.01 -10.70 13.13
C ASN A 162 -11.40 -9.95 11.84
N LYS A 163 -12.34 -10.48 11.04
CA LYS A 163 -12.63 -10.00 9.67
C LYS A 163 -12.85 -8.49 9.58
N ASP A 164 -13.56 -7.89 10.54
CA ASP A 164 -13.91 -6.47 10.50
C ASP A 164 -12.69 -5.58 10.80
N LEU A 165 -11.72 -6.08 11.58
CA LEU A 165 -10.48 -5.36 11.86
C LEU A 165 -9.43 -5.57 10.77
N TRP A 166 -9.44 -6.73 10.10
CA TRP A 166 -8.41 -7.14 9.14
C TRP A 166 -8.83 -6.94 7.68
N ALA A 167 -10.08 -6.54 7.42
CA ALA A 167 -10.54 -6.18 6.10
C ALA A 167 -9.60 -5.17 5.44
N SER A 168 -9.21 -5.46 4.20
CA SER A 168 -8.23 -4.74 3.39
C SER A 168 -6.78 -4.78 3.91
N SER A 169 -6.41 -5.77 4.72
CA SER A 169 -5.03 -6.01 5.16
C SER A 169 -4.44 -7.29 4.59
N LEU A 170 -3.12 -7.31 4.36
CA LEU A 170 -2.38 -8.49 3.91
C LEU A 170 -2.26 -9.57 4.99
N VAL A 171 -2.53 -10.81 4.60
CA VAL A 171 -2.36 -12.03 5.38
C VAL A 171 -1.57 -13.08 4.62
N LYS A 172 -0.96 -14.01 5.36
CA LYS A 172 -0.32 -15.22 4.86
C LYS A 172 -0.84 -16.41 5.64
N VAL A 173 -1.43 -17.37 4.93
CA VAL A 173 -1.95 -18.62 5.51
C VAL A 173 -1.13 -19.77 4.94
N THR A 174 -0.63 -20.64 5.81
CA THR A 174 0.23 -21.77 5.42
C THR A 174 -0.46 -23.11 5.65
N GLY A 175 -0.07 -24.12 4.88
CA GLY A 175 -0.62 -25.48 5.05
C GLY A 175 -2.06 -25.60 4.56
N VAL A 176 -2.50 -24.75 3.63
CA VAL A 176 -3.87 -24.77 3.12
C VAL A 176 -4.03 -25.81 2.02
N THR A 177 -5.21 -26.42 1.95
CA THR A 177 -5.69 -27.12 0.76
C THR A 177 -6.60 -26.20 -0.03
N ILE A 178 -6.34 -26.06 -1.34
CA ILE A 178 -7.13 -25.26 -2.26
C ILE A 178 -7.90 -26.20 -3.17
N THR A 179 -9.22 -26.11 -3.17
CA THR A 179 -10.10 -26.80 -4.12
C THR A 179 -10.90 -25.77 -4.92
N GLN A 180 -11.14 -26.05 -6.20
CA GLN A 180 -11.99 -25.19 -7.01
C GLN A 180 -13.46 -25.40 -6.63
N GLY A 181 -14.16 -24.30 -6.39
CA GLY A 181 -15.60 -24.26 -6.17
C GLY A 181 -16.36 -23.86 -7.43
N SER A 182 -17.37 -23.01 -7.26
CA SER A 182 -18.22 -22.55 -8.36
C SER A 182 -17.55 -21.47 -9.22
N THR A 183 -17.87 -21.48 -10.51
CA THR A 183 -17.50 -20.43 -11.47
C THR A 183 -18.76 -19.77 -12.02
N ASN A 184 -18.70 -18.46 -12.23
CA ASN A 184 -19.73 -17.69 -12.91
C ASN A 184 -19.08 -16.70 -13.89
N GLY A 185 -19.89 -15.82 -14.50
CA GLY A 185 -19.40 -14.85 -15.48
C GLY A 185 -18.41 -13.80 -14.92
N THR A 186 -18.39 -13.57 -13.60
CA THR A 186 -17.49 -12.59 -12.98
C THR A 186 -16.19 -13.20 -12.47
N GLY A 187 -16.20 -14.47 -12.08
CA GLY A 187 -15.02 -15.17 -11.57
C GLY A 187 -15.27 -16.57 -11.03
N THR A 188 -14.27 -17.09 -10.34
CA THR A 188 -14.26 -18.43 -9.73
C THR A 188 -14.03 -18.31 -8.23
N ASN A 189 -14.85 -19.03 -7.47
CA ASN A 189 -14.64 -19.30 -6.05
C ASN A 189 -13.72 -20.51 -5.89
N TYR A 190 -12.80 -20.42 -4.95
CA TYR A 190 -11.98 -21.50 -4.46
C TYR A 190 -12.22 -21.66 -2.96
N THR A 191 -12.22 -22.89 -2.48
CA THR A 191 -12.30 -23.20 -1.06
C THR A 191 -10.88 -23.41 -0.54
N LEU A 192 -10.48 -22.61 0.44
CA LEU A 192 -9.24 -22.77 1.19
C LEU A 192 -9.57 -23.43 2.52
N THR A 193 -8.88 -24.49 2.86
CA THR A 193 -9.05 -25.22 4.12
C THR A 193 -7.70 -25.42 4.80
N ASP A 194 -7.57 -25.01 6.06
CA ASP A 194 -6.47 -25.35 6.96
C ASP A 194 -6.99 -26.18 8.15
N ALA A 195 -6.15 -26.43 9.15
CA ALA A 195 -6.55 -27.19 10.34
C ALA A 195 -7.59 -26.45 11.21
N SER A 196 -7.76 -25.15 11.04
CA SER A 196 -8.62 -24.29 11.86
C SER A 196 -9.99 -24.02 11.24
N GLY A 197 -10.14 -24.12 9.92
CA GLY A 197 -11.40 -23.85 9.26
C GLY A 197 -11.32 -23.76 7.74
N THR A 198 -12.33 -23.13 7.16
CA THR A 198 -12.47 -22.92 5.72
C THR A 198 -12.86 -21.48 5.39
N ILE A 199 -12.30 -20.93 4.32
CA ILE A 199 -12.63 -19.61 3.77
C ILE A 199 -12.73 -19.66 2.25
N THR A 200 -13.55 -18.78 1.67
CA THR A 200 -13.62 -18.62 0.21
C THR A 200 -12.51 -17.70 -0.25
N MET A 201 -11.84 -18.09 -1.33
CA MET A 201 -11.01 -17.20 -2.14
C MET A 201 -11.68 -16.93 -3.47
N PHE A 202 -11.94 -15.68 -3.79
CA PHE A 202 -12.54 -15.30 -5.08
C PHE A 202 -11.48 -14.74 -6.03
N VAL A 203 -11.52 -15.18 -7.28
CA VAL A 203 -10.66 -14.70 -8.36
C VAL A 203 -11.52 -14.31 -9.56
N ARG A 204 -11.47 -13.04 -9.95
CA ARG A 204 -12.18 -12.51 -11.11
C ARG A 204 -11.60 -13.07 -12.40
N THR A 205 -12.48 -13.36 -13.36
CA THR A 205 -12.08 -13.76 -14.72
C THR A 205 -11.20 -12.69 -15.38
N ALA A 206 -11.52 -11.41 -15.16
CA ALA A 206 -10.78 -10.27 -15.71
C ALA A 206 -9.32 -10.17 -15.21
N SER A 207 -8.99 -10.82 -14.09
CA SER A 207 -7.63 -10.80 -13.54
C SER A 207 -6.64 -11.63 -14.35
N GLY A 208 -7.13 -12.64 -15.09
CA GLY A 208 -6.30 -13.63 -15.78
C GLY A 208 -5.48 -14.53 -14.84
N ILE A 209 -5.70 -14.47 -13.52
CA ILE A 209 -4.94 -15.25 -12.55
C ILE A 209 -5.35 -16.73 -12.65
N THR A 210 -4.36 -17.59 -12.89
CA THR A 210 -4.55 -19.04 -12.81
C THR A 210 -4.22 -19.52 -11.40
N VAL A 211 -5.16 -20.21 -10.76
CA VAL A 211 -4.99 -20.74 -9.39
C VAL A 211 -4.48 -22.18 -9.44
N THR A 212 -3.34 -22.43 -8.78
CA THR A 212 -2.82 -23.78 -8.58
C THR A 212 -3.48 -24.44 -7.38
N THR A 213 -4.44 -25.33 -7.62
CA THR A 213 -5.11 -26.12 -6.58
C THR A 213 -4.21 -27.20 -5.97
N GLY A 214 -4.61 -27.76 -4.83
CA GLY A 214 -3.89 -28.84 -4.14
C GLY A 214 -3.64 -28.57 -2.67
N SER A 215 -2.98 -29.50 -1.99
CA SER A 215 -2.70 -29.44 -0.54
C SER A 215 -1.34 -28.81 -0.22
N ASN A 216 -1.18 -28.45 1.06
CA ASN A 216 0.04 -27.90 1.64
C ASN A 216 0.55 -26.62 0.94
N LYS A 217 -0.38 -25.76 0.53
CA LYS A 217 -0.08 -24.47 -0.07
C LYS A 217 0.16 -23.40 0.98
N THR A 218 0.95 -22.41 0.59
CA THR A 218 1.04 -21.12 1.28
C THR A 218 0.39 -20.06 0.41
N VAL A 219 -0.61 -19.37 0.95
CA VAL A 219 -1.36 -18.34 0.23
C VAL A 219 -1.14 -16.99 0.90
N THR A 220 -0.70 -16.00 0.13
CA THR A 220 -0.63 -14.59 0.55
C THR A 220 -1.73 -13.80 -0.14
N GLY A 221 -2.57 -13.09 0.61
CA GLY A 221 -3.66 -12.33 0.02
C GLY A 221 -4.09 -11.20 0.92
N TYR A 222 -5.16 -10.53 0.57
CA TYR A 222 -5.80 -9.54 1.42
C TYR A 222 -7.23 -9.96 1.74
N ILE A 223 -7.69 -9.53 2.90
CA ILE A 223 -9.04 -9.87 3.38
C ILE A 223 -10.05 -8.91 2.77
N THR A 224 -11.19 -9.46 2.38
CA THR A 224 -12.39 -8.70 1.99
C THR A 224 -13.59 -9.26 2.74
N ILE A 225 -14.68 -8.50 2.76
CA ILE A 225 -15.96 -8.97 3.31
C ILE A 225 -16.98 -8.92 2.19
N TYR A 226 -17.66 -10.04 1.97
CA TYR A 226 -18.80 -10.12 1.08
C TYR A 226 -20.06 -10.45 1.88
N GLN A 227 -20.93 -9.46 1.99
CA GLN A 227 -22.12 -9.43 2.85
C GLN A 227 -21.74 -9.57 4.33
N SER A 228 -21.60 -10.80 4.82
CA SER A 228 -21.23 -11.10 6.21
C SER A 228 -20.02 -12.02 6.32
N ALA A 229 -19.58 -12.64 5.23
CA ALA A 229 -18.50 -13.62 5.21
C ALA A 229 -17.16 -12.95 4.88
N ALA A 230 -16.10 -13.39 5.56
CA ALA A 230 -14.75 -13.06 5.17
C ALA A 230 -14.37 -13.84 3.90
N GLU A 231 -13.68 -13.18 2.98
CA GLU A 231 -13.08 -13.78 1.80
C GLU A 231 -11.59 -13.39 1.71
N LEU A 232 -10.79 -14.26 1.12
CA LEU A 232 -9.39 -13.96 0.78
C LEU A 232 -9.29 -13.65 -0.71
N VAL A 233 -8.48 -12.66 -1.08
CA VAL A 233 -8.24 -12.33 -2.49
C VAL A 233 -6.73 -12.27 -2.73
N ILE A 234 -6.28 -12.96 -3.77
CA ILE A 234 -4.88 -12.96 -4.21
C ILE A 234 -4.63 -11.86 -5.24
N ARG A 235 -3.38 -11.41 -5.34
CA ARG A 235 -2.96 -10.33 -6.25
C ARG A 235 -2.38 -10.92 -7.54
N SER A 236 -1.78 -12.09 -7.46
CA SER A 236 -1.20 -12.81 -8.61
C SER A 236 -1.16 -14.32 -8.37
N ALA A 237 -0.80 -15.11 -9.37
CA ALA A 237 -0.56 -16.55 -9.19
C ALA A 237 0.64 -16.84 -8.25
N ALA A 238 1.63 -15.93 -8.17
CA ALA A 238 2.81 -16.07 -7.32
C ALA A 238 2.50 -15.95 -5.81
N ASP A 239 1.29 -15.50 -5.47
CA ASP A 239 0.81 -15.49 -4.10
C ASP A 239 0.46 -16.89 -3.58
N ILE A 240 0.47 -17.92 -4.44
CA ILE A 240 0.27 -19.33 -4.09
C ILE A 240 1.60 -20.08 -4.29
N GLN A 241 2.12 -20.67 -3.22
CA GLN A 241 3.36 -21.46 -3.19
C GLN A 241 3.05 -22.89 -2.75
#